data_AF-A0A8D2EEZ6-F1
#
_entry.id   AF-A0A8D2EEZ6-F1
#
_cell.length_a   1.000
_cell.length_b   1.000
_cell.length_c   1.000
_cell.angle_alpha   90.00
_cell.angle_beta   90.00
_cell.angle_gamma   90.00
#
_symmetry.space_group_name_H-M   'P 1'
#
loop_
_entity.id
_entity.type
_entity.pdbx_description
1 polymer ?
#
loop_
_entity_poly.entity_id
_entity_poly.type
_entity_poly.pdbx_seq_one_letter_code
_entity_poly.pdbx_strand_id
1 'polypeptide(L)'
;MGHTWRQGISPSKCPYLRFFQLLVLACLSHFCSGVIHVTKEVKEVATLSCGHNVSVEELAQTRIYWQKEKKMVLTMMSGDMNIWPEYKNRTIFDITNNLSIVILALRPSDEGTYECVVLKYEKDAFKREHLAEVMLSVKADFPTPSITDFEIPPSNIRRIICSTSGGFPEPHLSWLENGEELNAINTTVSQDPETELYTVSSKLDFNMTTNHSFVCLIKYGHLRVNQTFNWNTRFAPRCRERRRNETLRRESVRPI
;
A
#
# COMPACT_ATOMS: atom_id res chain seq x y z
N MET A 1 -70.25 -52.20 -34.49
CA MET A 1 -69.94 -51.78 -33.11
C MET A 1 -68.59 -52.37 -32.77
N GLY A 2 -67.53 -51.56 -32.86
CA GLY A 2 -66.16 -51.98 -32.68
C GLY A 2 -65.65 -51.72 -31.27
N HIS A 3 -64.87 -52.63 -30.74
CA HIS A 3 -63.97 -52.39 -29.61
C HIS A 3 -62.54 -52.60 -30.12
N THR A 4 -61.71 -51.56 -30.02
CA THR A 4 -60.26 -51.64 -30.23
C THR A 4 -59.52 -51.14 -29.02
N TRP A 5 -58.51 -51.92 -28.66
CA TRP A 5 -57.65 -51.83 -27.50
C TRP A 5 -56.73 -50.60 -27.49
N ARG A 6 -56.37 -50.18 -26.27
CA ARG A 6 -55.39 -49.13 -25.98
C ARG A 6 -53.96 -49.55 -26.38
N GLN A 7 -53.20 -48.61 -26.96
CA GLN A 7 -51.74 -48.60 -26.90
C GLN A 7 -51.26 -47.23 -26.42
N GLY A 8 -50.22 -47.27 -25.57
CA GLY A 8 -49.66 -46.12 -24.86
C GLY A 8 -48.82 -45.20 -25.74
N ILE A 9 -48.85 -43.91 -25.39
CA ILE A 9 -48.11 -42.84 -26.04
C ILE A 9 -46.75 -42.69 -25.33
N SER A 10 -45.67 -42.74 -26.10
CA SER A 10 -44.30 -42.43 -25.69
C SER A 10 -44.13 -40.92 -25.43
N PRO A 11 -43.48 -40.48 -24.33
CA PRO A 11 -43.17 -39.07 -24.16
C PRO A 11 -41.98 -38.66 -25.03
N SER A 12 -42.19 -37.59 -25.78
CA SER A 12 -41.21 -36.81 -26.51
C SER A 12 -40.11 -36.30 -25.58
N LYS A 13 -38.84 -36.63 -25.88
CA LYS A 13 -37.69 -36.01 -25.21
C LYS A 13 -37.41 -34.65 -25.86
N CYS A 14 -37.60 -33.60 -25.07
CA CYS A 14 -37.34 -32.20 -25.40
C CYS A 14 -35.91 -31.96 -25.95
N PRO A 15 -35.74 -31.08 -26.95
CA PRO A 15 -34.43 -30.69 -27.51
C PRO A 15 -33.62 -29.74 -26.62
N TYR A 16 -34.06 -29.47 -25.39
CA TYR A 16 -33.45 -28.48 -24.49
C TYR A 16 -32.09 -28.85 -23.90
N LEU A 17 -31.67 -30.13 -23.99
CA LEU A 17 -30.41 -30.58 -23.37
C LEU A 17 -29.14 -30.25 -24.21
N ARG A 18 -29.28 -30.00 -25.51
CA ARG A 18 -28.15 -29.66 -26.39
C ARG A 18 -27.73 -28.18 -26.30
N PHE A 19 -28.64 -27.29 -25.90
CA PHE A 19 -28.33 -25.86 -25.73
C PHE A 19 -27.57 -25.54 -24.44
N PHE A 20 -27.77 -26.34 -23.38
CA PHE A 20 -27.03 -26.14 -22.12
C PHE A 20 -25.55 -26.53 -22.22
N GLN A 21 -25.20 -27.52 -23.07
CA GLN A 21 -23.79 -27.87 -23.30
C GLN A 21 -23.04 -26.79 -24.11
N LEU A 22 -23.73 -26.00 -24.94
CA LEU A 22 -23.13 -24.88 -25.67
C LEU A 22 -22.97 -23.62 -24.80
N LEU A 23 -23.82 -23.43 -23.78
CA LEU A 23 -23.70 -22.31 -22.83
C LEU A 23 -22.59 -22.52 -21.79
N VAL A 24 -22.29 -23.76 -21.40
CA VAL A 24 -21.20 -24.05 -20.45
C VAL A 24 -19.81 -23.85 -21.08
N LEU A 25 -19.68 -23.97 -22.41
CA LEU A 25 -18.45 -23.69 -23.14
C LEU A 25 -18.25 -22.19 -23.46
N ALA A 26 -19.29 -21.36 -23.32
CA ALA A 26 -19.21 -19.92 -23.59
C ALA A 26 -18.82 -19.09 -22.34
N CYS A 27 -18.83 -19.67 -21.13
CA CYS A 27 -18.45 -18.98 -19.89
C CYS A 27 -16.95 -19.06 -19.56
N LEU A 28 -16.14 -19.81 -20.34
CA LEU A 28 -14.69 -19.91 -20.11
C LEU A 28 -13.85 -18.94 -20.97
N SER A 29 -14.49 -18.09 -21.76
CA SER A 29 -13.84 -17.00 -22.48
C SER A 29 -14.27 -15.64 -21.93
N HIS A 30 -14.31 -15.49 -20.59
CA HIS A 30 -13.91 -14.21 -20.05
C HIS A 30 -12.41 -14.10 -20.28
N PHE A 31 -12.03 -13.46 -21.39
CA PHE A 31 -10.74 -12.83 -21.51
C PHE A 31 -10.56 -12.01 -20.23
N CYS A 32 -9.73 -12.51 -19.31
CA CYS A 32 -9.15 -11.67 -18.31
C CYS A 32 -8.26 -10.72 -19.12
N SER A 33 -8.80 -9.58 -19.54
CA SER A 33 -8.00 -8.40 -19.91
C SER A 33 -7.33 -7.86 -18.64
N GLY A 34 -6.66 -8.75 -17.92
CA GLY A 34 -6.15 -8.53 -16.58
C GLY A 34 -4.87 -7.74 -16.71
N VAL A 35 -4.91 -6.52 -16.21
CA VAL A 35 -3.70 -5.76 -15.89
C VAL A 35 -2.82 -6.65 -15.02
N ILE A 36 -1.55 -6.81 -15.39
CA ILE A 36 -0.63 -7.62 -14.58
C ILE A 36 -0.26 -6.81 -13.34
N HIS A 37 -0.46 -7.38 -12.15
CA HIS A 37 -0.08 -6.73 -10.89
C HIS A 37 1.25 -7.29 -10.40
N VAL A 38 2.21 -6.40 -10.13
CA VAL A 38 3.51 -6.73 -9.54
C VAL A 38 3.65 -5.96 -8.24
N THR A 39 3.89 -6.65 -7.12
CA THR A 39 4.14 -6.00 -5.83
C THR A 39 5.56 -6.31 -5.37
N LYS A 40 6.32 -5.27 -5.02
CA LYS A 40 7.73 -5.39 -4.60
C LYS A 40 8.08 -4.45 -3.46
N GLU A 41 9.13 -4.80 -2.73
CA GLU A 41 9.64 -3.94 -1.66
C GLU A 41 10.61 -2.88 -2.20
N VAL A 42 10.71 -1.75 -1.50
CA VAL A 42 11.71 -0.70 -1.80
C VAL A 42 13.12 -1.33 -1.77
N LYS A 43 14.00 -0.91 -2.69
CA LYS A 43 15.34 -1.48 -2.95
C LYS A 43 15.37 -2.88 -3.58
N GLU A 44 14.24 -3.57 -3.73
CA GLU A 44 14.20 -4.81 -4.50
C GLU A 44 14.26 -4.55 -6.01
N VAL A 45 14.40 -5.65 -6.75
CA VAL A 45 14.31 -5.70 -8.20
C VAL A 45 12.88 -6.01 -8.64
N ALA A 46 12.31 -5.20 -9.53
CA ALA A 46 11.08 -5.51 -10.27
C ALA A 46 11.38 -5.87 -11.72
N THR A 47 10.70 -6.90 -12.23
CA THR A 47 10.67 -7.23 -13.65
C THR A 47 9.26 -7.04 -14.16
N LEU A 48 9.06 -6.12 -15.11
CA LEU A 48 7.78 -5.84 -15.74
C LEU A 48 7.83 -6.40 -17.16
N SER A 49 7.04 -7.44 -17.40
CA SER A 49 7.03 -8.14 -18.69
C SER A 49 6.12 -7.46 -19.69
N CYS A 50 6.61 -7.27 -20.93
CA CYS A 50 5.75 -6.88 -22.03
C CYS A 50 4.89 -8.05 -22.51
N GLY A 51 5.24 -9.29 -22.15
CA GLY A 51 4.50 -10.49 -22.57
C GLY A 51 4.52 -10.74 -24.08
N HIS A 52 5.51 -10.18 -24.78
CA HIS A 52 5.67 -10.31 -26.22
C HIS A 52 7.15 -10.41 -26.58
N ASN A 53 7.47 -11.21 -27.61
CA ASN A 53 8.83 -11.43 -28.09
C ASN A 53 8.95 -10.93 -29.53
N VAL A 54 10.11 -10.37 -29.86
CA VAL A 54 10.45 -9.92 -31.22
C VAL A 54 11.79 -10.55 -31.57
N SER A 55 11.90 -11.14 -32.76
CA SER A 55 13.17 -11.74 -33.19
C SER A 55 14.21 -10.65 -33.47
N VAL A 56 15.50 -10.99 -33.42
CA VAL A 56 16.59 -10.03 -33.65
C VAL A 56 16.49 -9.39 -35.04
N GLU A 57 16.07 -10.17 -36.04
CA GLU A 57 15.88 -9.71 -37.42
C GLU A 57 14.73 -8.70 -37.54
N GLU A 58 13.67 -8.88 -36.73
CA GLU A 58 12.50 -8.01 -36.75
C GLU A 58 12.73 -6.69 -36.01
N LEU A 59 13.70 -6.60 -35.09
CA LEU A 59 13.98 -5.39 -34.31
C LEU A 59 14.24 -4.15 -35.18
N ALA A 60 14.83 -4.32 -36.37
CA ALA A 60 15.08 -3.22 -37.31
C ALA A 60 13.78 -2.56 -37.82
N GLN A 61 12.68 -3.32 -37.88
CA GLN A 61 11.36 -2.89 -38.35
C GLN A 61 10.38 -2.64 -37.20
N THR A 62 10.85 -2.71 -35.96
CA THR A 62 10.01 -2.60 -34.76
C THR A 62 10.34 -1.33 -33.98
N ARG A 63 9.30 -0.74 -33.38
CA ARG A 63 9.40 0.32 -32.39
C ARG A 63 8.75 -0.14 -31.10
N ILE A 64 9.48 -0.05 -30.01
CA ILE A 64 9.05 -0.47 -28.67
C ILE A 64 9.07 0.76 -27.78
N TYR A 65 7.97 1.00 -27.08
CA TYR A 65 7.81 2.08 -26.12
C TYR A 65 7.44 1.48 -24.78
N TRP A 66 8.24 1.78 -23.76
CA TRP A 66 7.82 1.62 -22.37
C TRP A 66 7.51 3.00 -21.81
N GLN A 67 6.33 3.15 -21.25
CA GLN A 67 5.88 4.39 -20.64
C GLN A 67 5.20 4.12 -19.30
N LYS A 68 5.39 5.02 -18.34
CA LYS A 68 4.72 5.02 -17.04
C LYS A 68 3.82 6.23 -16.99
N GLU A 69 2.51 6.04 -16.89
CA GLU A 69 1.53 7.16 -16.82
C GLU A 69 1.75 8.23 -17.90
N LYS A 70 1.99 7.80 -19.15
CA LYS A 70 2.29 8.64 -20.33
C LYS A 70 3.65 9.36 -20.28
N LYS A 71 4.48 9.15 -19.26
CA LYS A 71 5.89 9.56 -19.23
C LYS A 71 6.74 8.43 -19.75
N MET A 72 7.68 8.75 -20.63
CA MET A 72 8.52 7.73 -21.24
C MET A 72 9.53 7.16 -20.25
N VAL A 73 9.66 5.83 -20.25
CA VAL A 73 10.68 5.08 -19.51
C VAL A 73 11.86 4.82 -20.45
N LEU A 74 11.58 4.15 -21.58
CA LEU A 74 12.55 3.89 -22.63
C LEU A 74 11.87 3.69 -23.99
N THR A 75 12.68 3.77 -25.04
CA THR A 75 12.32 3.39 -26.39
C THR A 75 13.38 2.52 -27.02
N MET A 76 12.96 1.60 -27.88
CA MET A 76 13.82 0.97 -28.89
C MET A 76 13.22 1.26 -30.26
N MET A 77 13.94 1.97 -31.13
CA MET A 77 13.49 2.29 -32.48
C MET A 77 14.50 1.74 -33.48
N SER A 78 14.09 0.75 -34.28
CA SER A 78 14.94 0.18 -35.32
C SER A 78 16.31 -0.30 -34.80
N GLY A 79 16.32 -0.88 -33.60
CA GLY A 79 17.53 -1.37 -32.91
C GLY A 79 18.22 -0.36 -31.98
N ASP A 80 17.93 0.93 -32.10
CA ASP A 80 18.54 1.96 -31.27
C ASP A 80 17.75 2.18 -29.98
N MET A 81 18.43 2.07 -28.83
CA MET A 81 17.82 2.21 -27.50
C MET A 81 18.05 3.60 -26.91
N ASN A 82 17.01 4.16 -26.30
CA ASN A 82 17.10 5.37 -25.48
C ASN A 82 16.34 5.19 -24.16
N ILE A 83 16.97 5.51 -23.04
CA ILE A 83 16.39 5.41 -21.68
C ILE A 83 16.31 6.81 -21.08
N TRP A 84 15.16 7.17 -20.50
CA TRP A 84 14.96 8.50 -19.93
C TRP A 84 15.79 8.73 -18.66
N PRO A 85 16.17 9.99 -18.34
CA PRO A 85 17.06 10.29 -17.22
C PRO A 85 16.65 9.70 -15.87
N GLU A 86 15.35 9.69 -15.58
CA GLU A 86 14.77 9.12 -14.36
C GLU A 86 15.05 7.62 -14.20
N TYR A 87 15.19 6.89 -15.30
CA TYR A 87 15.34 5.43 -15.35
C TYR A 87 16.77 4.99 -15.70
N LYS A 88 17.61 5.94 -16.12
CA LYS A 88 18.99 5.70 -16.53
C LYS A 88 19.81 5.13 -15.37
N ASN A 89 20.71 4.20 -15.68
CA ASN A 89 21.60 3.49 -14.73
C ASN A 89 20.90 2.58 -13.70
N ARG A 90 19.57 2.46 -13.72
CA ARG A 90 18.82 1.59 -12.80
C ARG A 90 17.79 0.68 -13.49
N THR A 91 17.64 0.80 -14.81
CA THR A 91 16.72 0.00 -15.62
C THR A 91 17.50 -0.76 -16.69
N ILE A 92 17.25 -2.06 -16.79
CA ILE A 92 17.74 -2.93 -17.86
C ILE A 92 16.58 -3.25 -18.79
N PHE A 93 16.81 -3.17 -20.10
CA PHE A 93 15.86 -3.66 -21.09
C PHE A 93 16.25 -5.08 -21.51
N ASP A 94 15.47 -6.07 -21.07
CA ASP A 94 15.68 -7.47 -21.38
C ASP A 94 14.86 -7.86 -22.62
N ILE A 95 15.47 -7.64 -23.78
CA ILE A 95 14.88 -7.94 -25.09
C ILE A 95 14.56 -9.44 -25.21
N THR A 96 15.43 -10.30 -24.64
CA THR A 96 15.32 -11.76 -24.76
C THR A 96 14.23 -12.37 -23.89
N ASN A 97 13.82 -11.66 -22.84
CA ASN A 97 12.79 -12.10 -21.92
C ASN A 97 11.52 -11.27 -22.11
N ASN A 98 10.77 -11.51 -23.18
CA ASN A 98 9.47 -10.88 -23.42
C ASN A 98 9.50 -9.34 -23.39
N LEU A 99 10.57 -8.74 -23.92
CA LEU A 99 10.78 -7.29 -23.96
C LEU A 99 10.56 -6.63 -22.58
N SER A 100 10.97 -7.33 -21.51
CA SER A 100 10.75 -6.88 -20.15
C SER A 100 11.66 -5.72 -19.79
N ILE A 101 11.20 -4.87 -18.87
CA ILE A 101 12.08 -3.94 -18.16
C ILE A 101 12.36 -4.45 -16.75
N VAL A 102 13.61 -4.34 -16.32
CA VAL A 102 14.07 -4.72 -14.98
C VAL A 102 14.55 -3.47 -14.25
N ILE A 103 13.85 -3.06 -13.19
CA ILE A 103 14.20 -1.92 -12.35
C ILE A 103 14.92 -2.46 -11.11
N LEU A 104 16.19 -2.10 -10.92
CA LEU A 104 17.08 -2.76 -9.96
C LEU A 104 16.99 -2.24 -8.52
N ALA A 105 16.69 -0.95 -8.35
CA ALA A 105 16.67 -0.27 -7.06
C ALA A 105 15.37 0.51 -6.95
N LEU A 106 14.29 -0.21 -6.61
CA LEU A 106 12.96 0.37 -6.51
C LEU A 106 12.89 1.50 -5.51
N ARG A 107 12.18 2.55 -5.91
CA ARG A 107 11.78 3.70 -5.10
C ARG A 107 10.25 3.73 -5.00
N PRO A 108 9.67 4.34 -3.97
CA PRO A 108 8.23 4.53 -3.89
C PRO A 108 7.64 5.19 -5.16
N SER A 109 8.33 6.15 -5.75
CA SER A 109 7.97 6.83 -7.00
C SER A 109 8.00 5.94 -8.23
N ASP A 110 8.52 4.71 -8.16
CA ASP A 110 8.38 3.75 -9.25
C ASP A 110 6.98 3.12 -9.30
N GLU A 111 6.18 3.22 -8.23
CA GLU A 111 4.80 2.76 -8.19
C GLU A 111 3.96 3.44 -9.28
N GLY A 112 3.16 2.65 -10.00
CA GLY A 112 2.23 3.15 -11.00
C GLY A 112 2.01 2.15 -12.14
N THR A 113 1.26 2.61 -13.14
CA THR A 113 0.93 1.79 -14.31
C THR A 113 1.92 2.03 -15.44
N TYR A 114 2.55 0.93 -15.87
CA TYR A 114 3.46 0.87 -16.99
C TYR A 114 2.76 0.24 -18.19
N GLU A 115 3.01 0.80 -19.37
CA GLU A 115 2.51 0.33 -20.64
C GLU A 115 3.68 0.00 -21.56
N CYS A 116 3.63 -1.17 -22.19
CA CYS A 116 4.53 -1.57 -23.26
C CYS A 116 3.78 -1.54 -24.59
N VAL A 117 4.22 -0.72 -25.54
CA VAL A 117 3.63 -0.60 -26.87
C VAL A 117 4.65 -1.07 -27.91
N VAL A 118 4.28 -2.09 -28.70
CA VAL A 118 5.10 -2.62 -29.78
C VAL A 118 4.44 -2.27 -31.11
N LEU A 119 5.17 -1.57 -31.98
CA LEU A 119 4.74 -1.23 -33.33
C LEU A 119 5.65 -1.92 -34.36
N LYS A 120 5.07 -2.52 -35.39
CA LYS A 120 5.79 -3.14 -36.51
C LYS A 120 5.54 -2.35 -37.79
N TYR A 121 6.57 -2.18 -38.61
CA TYR A 121 6.45 -1.54 -39.90
C TYR A 121 5.82 -2.49 -40.91
N GLU A 122 4.61 -2.17 -41.37
CA GLU A 122 3.86 -3.00 -42.33
C GLU A 122 3.11 -2.13 -43.34
N LYS A 123 3.31 -2.40 -44.63
CA LYS A 123 2.58 -1.73 -45.74
C LYS A 123 2.66 -0.20 -45.61
N ASP A 124 3.88 0.30 -45.58
CA ASP A 124 4.24 1.73 -45.58
C ASP A 124 3.94 2.52 -44.28
N ALA A 125 3.51 1.86 -43.19
CA ALA A 125 3.27 2.51 -41.91
C ALA A 125 3.60 1.61 -40.71
N PHE A 126 3.91 2.23 -39.56
CA PHE A 126 3.99 1.51 -38.29
C PHE A 126 2.59 1.23 -37.75
N LYS A 127 2.30 -0.03 -37.41
CA LYS A 127 1.04 -0.48 -36.81
C LYS A 127 1.30 -1.12 -35.47
N ARG A 128 0.37 -0.96 -34.54
CA ARG A 128 0.47 -1.58 -33.21
C ARG A 128 0.26 -3.08 -33.33
N GLU A 129 1.33 -3.82 -33.07
CA GLU A 129 1.36 -5.27 -33.02
C GLU A 129 0.94 -5.77 -31.63
N HIS A 130 1.41 -5.09 -30.57
CA HIS A 130 1.16 -5.49 -29.19
C HIS A 130 1.00 -4.32 -28.23
N LEU A 131 0.23 -4.56 -27.17
CA LEU A 131 0.06 -3.66 -26.03
C LEU A 131 -0.03 -4.50 -24.75
N ALA A 132 0.79 -4.18 -23.76
CA ALA A 132 0.67 -4.72 -22.41
C ALA A 132 0.59 -3.61 -21.37
N GLU A 133 -0.12 -3.87 -20.29
CA GLU A 133 -0.24 -2.99 -19.13
C GLU A 133 0.14 -3.76 -17.86
N VAL A 134 1.00 -3.15 -17.04
CA VAL A 134 1.51 -3.72 -15.79
C VAL A 134 1.39 -2.66 -14.70
N MET A 135 0.66 -2.95 -13.63
CA MET A 135 0.63 -2.11 -12.43
C MET A 135 1.68 -2.59 -11.44
N LEU A 136 2.67 -1.74 -11.17
CA LEU A 136 3.69 -1.95 -10.15
C LEU A 136 3.24 -1.26 -8.86
N SER A 137 3.07 -2.03 -7.79
CA SER A 137 2.89 -1.53 -6.42
C SER A 137 4.18 -1.66 -5.63
N VAL A 138 4.57 -0.60 -4.92
CA VAL A 138 5.80 -0.59 -4.12
C VAL A 138 5.42 -0.47 -2.65
N LYS A 139 6.03 -1.28 -1.79
CA LYS A 139 5.79 -1.22 -0.34
C LYS A 139 7.10 -1.14 0.45
N ALA A 140 7.03 -0.56 1.64
CA ALA A 140 8.06 -0.69 2.65
C ALA A 140 7.37 -0.88 4.01
N ASP A 141 7.65 -2.00 4.65
CA ASP A 141 7.03 -2.30 5.94
C ASP A 141 7.56 -1.37 7.03
N PHE A 142 6.66 -0.85 7.85
CA PHE A 142 7.05 -0.08 9.02
C PHE A 142 7.60 -1.02 10.09
N PRO A 143 8.72 -0.69 10.74
CA PRO A 143 9.14 -1.41 11.93
C PRO A 143 8.11 -1.19 13.06
N THR A 144 8.10 -2.11 14.02
CA THR A 144 7.30 -1.96 15.25
C THR A 144 7.57 -0.60 15.88
N PRO A 145 6.52 0.22 16.13
CA PRO A 145 6.73 1.57 16.63
C PRO A 145 7.32 1.57 18.04
N SER A 146 8.18 2.55 18.32
CA SER A 146 8.71 2.79 19.65
C SER A 146 7.77 3.71 20.43
N ILE A 147 7.48 3.37 21.69
CA ILE A 147 6.78 4.26 22.61
C ILE A 147 7.75 4.74 23.68
N THR A 148 7.84 6.06 23.86
CA THR A 148 8.64 6.72 24.90
C THR A 148 7.74 7.55 25.79
N ASP A 149 8.09 7.65 27.07
CA ASP A 149 7.31 8.31 28.11
C ASP A 149 8.15 9.38 28.82
N PHE A 150 7.53 10.52 29.13
CA PHE A 150 8.16 11.55 29.95
C PHE A 150 7.12 12.36 30.74
N GLU A 151 7.58 12.88 31.87
CA GLU A 151 6.77 13.67 32.78
C GLU A 151 6.60 15.10 32.26
N ILE A 152 5.39 15.65 32.42
CA ILE A 152 5.08 17.03 32.07
C ILE A 152 4.42 17.69 33.29
N PRO A 153 4.84 18.89 33.72
CA PRO A 153 4.10 19.67 34.70
C PRO A 153 2.75 20.09 34.09
N PRO A 154 1.57 19.82 34.70
CA PRO A 154 1.30 19.50 36.10
C PRO A 154 1.47 18.02 36.50
N SER A 155 1.74 17.79 37.79
CA SER A 155 2.33 16.56 38.36
C SER A 155 1.54 15.24 38.20
N ASN A 156 0.32 15.26 37.67
CA ASN A 156 -0.51 14.06 37.48
C ASN A 156 -0.70 13.68 36.00
N ILE A 157 -0.18 14.48 35.07
CA ILE A 157 -0.26 14.20 33.64
C ILE A 157 1.08 13.64 33.16
N ARG A 158 1.03 12.62 32.31
CA ARG A 158 2.19 12.05 31.66
C ARG A 158 1.98 12.01 30.16
N ARG A 159 3.05 12.21 29.41
CA ARG A 159 3.02 12.14 27.95
C ARG A 159 3.72 10.89 27.48
N ILE A 160 3.11 10.22 26.51
CA ILE A 160 3.76 9.22 25.69
C ILE A 160 3.84 9.69 24.24
N ILE A 161 4.96 9.36 23.59
CA ILE A 161 5.18 9.55 22.16
C ILE A 161 5.34 8.18 21.52
N CYS A 162 4.51 7.89 20.53
CA CYS A 162 4.68 6.75 19.64
C CYS A 162 5.25 7.23 18.31
N SER A 163 6.27 6.54 17.79
CA SER A 163 6.88 6.88 16.51
C SER A 163 7.42 5.67 15.76
N THR A 164 7.41 5.74 14.43
CA THR A 164 8.09 4.80 13.52
C THR A 164 8.45 5.51 12.22
N SER A 165 9.40 4.98 11.46
CA SER A 165 9.88 5.56 10.21
C SER A 165 10.33 4.49 9.22
N GLY A 166 10.52 4.90 7.96
CA GLY A 166 11.08 4.06 6.90
C GLY A 166 10.06 3.18 6.18
N GLY A 167 8.76 3.44 6.35
CA GLY A 167 7.70 2.71 5.68
C GLY A 167 7.02 3.48 4.54
N PHE A 168 6.29 2.75 3.70
CA PHE A 168 5.50 3.26 2.58
C PHE A 168 4.37 2.26 2.28
N PRO A 169 3.13 2.69 1.98
CA PRO A 169 2.66 4.05 1.67
C PRO A 169 2.43 4.93 2.92
N GLU A 170 1.75 6.06 2.74
CA GLU A 170 1.43 7.02 3.81
C GLU A 170 0.73 6.32 5.00
N PRO A 171 1.25 6.48 6.23
CA PRO A 171 0.71 5.82 7.42
C PRO A 171 -0.41 6.63 8.09
N HIS A 172 -1.31 5.92 8.75
CA HIS A 172 -2.29 6.46 9.68
C HIS A 172 -2.05 5.90 11.09
N LEU A 173 -1.74 6.77 12.05
CA LEU A 173 -1.53 6.41 13.45
C LEU A 173 -2.77 6.73 14.28
N SER A 174 -3.26 5.76 15.03
CA SER A 174 -4.30 5.93 16.06
C SER A 174 -3.88 5.37 17.41
N TRP A 175 -4.36 5.99 18.48
CA TRP A 175 -4.22 5.49 19.85
C TRP A 175 -5.49 4.77 20.25
N LEU A 176 -5.37 3.58 20.83
CA LEU A 176 -6.51 2.82 21.32
C LEU A 176 -6.36 2.53 22.81
N GLU A 177 -7.46 2.55 23.56
CA GLU A 177 -7.56 2.00 24.90
C GLU A 177 -8.87 1.21 25.01
N ASN A 178 -8.81 -0.03 25.50
CA ASN A 178 -9.96 -0.94 25.58
C ASN A 178 -10.70 -1.15 24.24
N GLY A 179 -10.01 -0.96 23.11
CA GLY A 179 -10.58 -1.09 21.77
C GLY A 179 -11.22 0.19 21.22
N GLU A 180 -11.30 1.26 22.01
CA GLU A 180 -11.81 2.56 21.58
C GLU A 180 -10.67 3.52 21.18
N GLU A 181 -10.92 4.36 20.19
CA GLU A 181 -9.95 5.33 19.69
C GLU A 181 -9.89 6.58 20.57
N LEU A 182 -8.66 6.99 20.91
CA LEU A 182 -8.38 8.14 21.75
C LEU A 182 -7.98 9.36 20.94
N ASN A 183 -8.31 10.54 21.46
CA ASN A 183 -7.87 11.81 20.89
C ASN A 183 -6.40 12.05 21.20
N ALA A 184 -5.56 12.01 20.16
CA ALA A 184 -4.16 12.44 20.25
C ALA A 184 -4.07 13.96 20.42
N ILE A 185 -2.96 14.42 21.01
CA ILE A 185 -2.66 15.86 21.11
C ILE A 185 -2.16 16.40 19.80
N ASN A 186 -1.25 15.63 19.19
CA ASN A 186 -0.60 16.00 17.95
C ASN A 186 -0.13 14.71 17.28
N THR A 187 -0.43 14.59 15.99
CA THR A 187 0.12 13.56 15.12
C THR A 187 0.80 14.25 13.94
N THR A 188 2.06 13.95 13.71
CA THR A 188 2.85 14.42 12.56
C THR A 188 3.15 13.27 11.64
N VAL A 189 2.90 13.47 10.35
CA VAL A 189 3.34 12.59 9.26
C VAL A 189 4.23 13.42 8.35
N SER A 190 5.39 12.89 7.99
CA SER A 190 6.33 13.53 7.08
C SER A 190 6.92 12.51 6.10
N GLN A 191 7.08 12.91 4.85
CA GLN A 191 7.77 12.13 3.83
C GLN A 191 9.17 12.68 3.60
N ASP A 192 10.16 11.81 3.58
CA ASP A 192 11.54 12.16 3.25
C ASP A 192 11.65 12.42 1.73
N PRO A 193 12.18 13.57 1.27
CA PRO A 193 12.20 13.91 -0.16
C PRO A 193 13.22 13.10 -0.98
N GLU A 194 14.20 12.44 -0.35
CA GLU A 194 15.23 11.65 -1.05
C GLU A 194 14.86 10.17 -1.12
N THR A 195 14.40 9.60 -0.01
CA THR A 195 14.01 8.19 0.09
C THR A 195 12.54 7.96 -0.22
N GLU A 196 11.73 9.02 -0.15
CA GLU A 196 10.27 9.01 -0.33
C GLU A 196 9.51 8.15 0.70
N LEU A 197 10.20 7.74 1.77
CA LEU A 197 9.66 6.97 2.87
C LEU A 197 9.04 7.88 3.92
N TYR A 198 8.04 7.36 4.62
CA TYR A 198 7.30 8.09 5.64
C TYR A 198 7.86 7.89 7.04
N THR A 199 7.70 8.93 7.84
CA THR A 199 7.87 8.94 9.30
C THR A 199 6.57 9.44 9.93
N VAL A 200 6.12 8.75 10.96
CA VAL A 200 4.94 9.14 11.74
C VAL A 200 5.26 9.19 13.22
N SER A 201 4.75 10.21 13.90
CA SER A 201 4.90 10.40 15.34
C SER A 201 3.64 10.99 15.92
N SER A 202 3.21 10.52 17.08
CA SER A 202 2.03 11.03 17.77
C SER A 202 2.23 11.11 19.27
N LYS A 203 1.62 12.13 19.87
CA LYS A 203 1.69 12.43 21.31
C LYS A 203 0.33 12.21 21.96
N LEU A 204 0.31 11.49 23.08
CA LEU A 204 -0.87 11.29 23.92
C LEU A 204 -0.54 11.67 25.36
N ASP A 205 -1.38 12.48 25.99
CA ASP A 205 -1.32 12.73 27.43
C ASP A 205 -2.39 11.91 28.14
N PHE A 206 -2.04 11.38 29.31
CA PHE A 206 -2.98 10.64 30.14
C PHE A 206 -2.75 10.95 31.63
N ASN A 207 -3.76 10.65 32.43
CA ASN A 207 -3.71 10.87 33.87
C ASN A 207 -3.09 9.66 34.58
N MET A 208 -2.06 9.90 35.38
CA MET A 208 -1.34 8.85 36.10
C MET A 208 -2.14 8.19 37.24
N THR A 209 -3.30 8.75 37.64
CA THR A 209 -4.10 8.27 38.76
C THR A 209 -4.82 6.94 38.52
N THR A 210 -4.92 6.50 37.26
CA THR A 210 -5.60 5.27 36.84
C THR A 210 -4.64 4.33 36.11
N ASN A 211 -4.96 3.03 36.06
CA ASN A 211 -4.19 2.08 35.24
C ASN A 211 -4.59 2.27 33.78
N HIS A 212 -3.63 2.16 32.87
CA HIS A 212 -3.86 2.31 31.45
C HIS A 212 -3.16 1.23 30.63
N SER A 213 -3.74 0.93 29.48
CA SER A 213 -3.17 0.02 28.46
C SER A 213 -3.44 0.61 27.08
N PHE A 214 -2.51 1.42 26.60
CA PHE A 214 -2.62 2.09 25.31
C PHE A 214 -1.99 1.25 24.21
N VAL A 215 -2.66 1.18 23.07
CA VAL A 215 -2.12 0.61 21.83
C VAL A 215 -1.88 1.75 20.85
N CYS A 216 -0.65 1.94 20.43
CA CYS A 216 -0.34 2.74 19.26
C CYS A 216 -0.46 1.85 18.03
N LEU A 217 -1.50 2.07 17.22
CA LEU A 217 -1.78 1.33 16.01
C LEU A 217 -1.43 2.18 14.79
N ILE A 218 -0.65 1.61 13.87
CA ILE A 218 -0.26 2.25 12.62
C ILE A 218 -0.77 1.38 11.48
N LYS A 219 -1.62 1.97 10.64
CA LYS A 219 -2.15 1.35 9.41
C LYS A 219 -1.48 2.00 8.21
N TYR A 220 -1.09 1.21 7.22
CA TYR A 220 -0.50 1.70 5.97
C TYR A 220 -0.88 0.76 4.84
N GLY A 221 -1.55 1.28 3.81
CA GLY A 221 -2.22 0.44 2.81
C GLY A 221 -3.18 -0.57 3.47
N HIS A 222 -2.96 -1.86 3.22
CA HIS A 222 -3.73 -2.96 3.83
C HIS A 222 -3.04 -3.59 5.05
N LEU A 223 -1.89 -3.06 5.45
CA LEU A 223 -1.05 -3.59 6.51
C LEU A 223 -1.17 -2.77 7.79
N ARG A 224 -0.71 -3.36 8.90
CA ARG A 224 -0.71 -2.72 10.21
C ARG A 224 0.42 -3.22 11.09
N VAL A 225 0.98 -2.30 11.87
CA VAL A 225 1.90 -2.59 12.98
C VAL A 225 1.45 -1.84 14.21
N ASN A 226 1.77 -2.35 15.39
CA ASN A 226 1.38 -1.70 16.63
C ASN A 226 2.39 -1.94 17.75
N GLN A 227 2.28 -1.13 18.80
CA GLN A 227 2.99 -1.32 20.05
C GLN A 227 2.06 -0.97 21.22
N THR A 228 2.19 -1.70 22.32
CA THR A 228 1.42 -1.46 23.54
C THR A 228 2.27 -0.77 24.61
N PHE A 229 1.68 0.20 25.31
CA PHE A 229 2.22 0.84 26.49
C PHE A 229 1.29 0.61 27.67
N ASN A 230 1.85 0.07 28.76
CA ASN A 230 1.10 -0.23 29.97
C ASN A 230 1.54 0.70 31.10
N TRP A 231 0.57 1.31 31.78
CA TRP A 231 0.79 2.13 32.96
C TRP A 231 0.09 1.53 34.17
N ASN A 232 0.82 1.44 35.28
CA ASN A 232 0.27 1.04 36.57
C ASN A 232 0.40 2.19 37.57
N THR A 233 -0.67 2.50 38.29
CA THR A 233 -0.70 3.59 39.28
C THR A 233 0.34 3.46 40.39
N ARG A 234 0.86 2.25 40.61
CA ARG A 234 1.99 1.99 41.54
C ARG A 234 3.27 2.73 41.16
N PHE A 235 3.43 3.10 39.88
CA PHE A 235 4.55 3.88 39.38
C PHE A 235 4.30 5.38 39.38
N ALA A 236 3.10 5.83 39.79
CA ALA A 236 2.81 7.25 39.91
C ALA A 236 3.64 7.88 41.05
N PRO A 237 4.31 9.01 40.83
CA PRO A 237 5.00 9.72 41.90
C PRO A 237 3.99 10.13 42.98
N ARG A 238 4.23 9.75 44.23
CA ARG A 238 3.39 10.18 45.36
C ARG A 238 3.54 11.69 45.54
N CYS A 239 2.51 12.47 45.22
CA CYS A 239 2.43 13.85 45.66
C CYS A 239 2.46 13.89 47.21
N ARG A 240 3.58 14.31 47.81
CA ARG A 240 3.58 14.72 49.22
C ARG A 240 2.92 16.10 49.30
N GLU A 241 1.72 16.17 49.86
CA GLU A 241 1.14 17.44 50.28
C GLU A 241 2.11 18.17 51.22
N ARG A 242 2.63 19.33 50.78
CA ARG A 242 3.21 20.30 51.70
C ARG A 242 2.08 20.82 52.58
N ARG A 243 1.99 20.36 53.83
CA ARG A 243 1.18 21.03 54.87
C ARG A 243 1.59 22.51 54.91
N ARG A 244 0.71 23.38 54.43
CA ARG A 244 0.79 24.83 54.67
C ARG A 244 0.31 25.04 56.10
N ASN A 245 1.25 25.17 57.05
CA ASN A 245 0.90 25.63 58.39
C ASN A 245 0.56 27.13 58.29
N GLU A 246 -0.73 27.47 58.32
CA GLU A 246 -1.21 28.83 58.58
C GLU A 246 -1.05 29.13 60.07
N THR A 247 0.09 29.71 60.46
CA THR A 247 0.15 30.46 61.73
C THR A 247 -0.47 31.84 61.51
N LEU A 248 -1.76 31.96 61.83
CA LEU A 248 -2.38 33.25 62.16
C LEU A 248 -1.63 33.86 63.36
N ARG A 249 -0.78 34.86 63.12
CA ARG A 249 -0.36 35.80 64.16
C ARG A 249 -1.41 36.90 64.25
N ARG A 250 -2.28 36.80 65.25
CA ARG A 250 -3.05 37.94 65.77
C ARG A 250 -2.05 38.92 66.38
N GLU A 251 -1.81 40.06 65.74
CA GLU A 251 -1.30 41.23 66.44
C GLU A 251 -2.49 42.07 66.89
N SER A 252 -2.73 42.00 68.20
CA SER A 252 -3.66 42.81 68.96
C SER A 252 -3.13 44.24 69.09
N VAL A 253 -3.93 45.18 68.62
CA VAL A 253 -3.89 46.61 68.93
C VAL A 253 -3.86 46.83 70.46
N ARG A 254 -2.98 47.72 70.94
CA ARG A 254 -3.19 48.48 72.18
C ARG A 254 -2.67 49.93 72.05
N PRO A 255 -3.30 50.88 72.77
CA PRO A 255 -3.25 52.32 72.48
C PRO A 255 -2.21 53.08 73.34
N ILE A 256 -1.81 54.25 72.86
CA ILE A 256 -1.42 55.44 73.65
C ILE A 256 -2.11 56.63 73.01
#